data_AF-A0A183GAM4-F1
#
_entry.id   AF-A0A183GAM4-F1
#
_cell.length_a   1.000
_cell.length_b   1.000
_cell.length_c   1.000
_cell.angle_alpha   90.00
_cell.angle_beta   90.00
_cell.angle_gamma   90.00
#
_symmetry.space_group_name_H-M   'P 1'
#
loop_
_entity.id
_entity.type
_entity.pdbx_description
1 polymer ?
#
loop_
_entity_poly.entity_id
_entity_poly.type
_entity_poly.pdbx_seq_one_letter_code
_entity_poly.pdbx_strand_id
1 'polypeptide(L)'
;LRWLDRTLIRLCQKFGEYAKDDPNSFRLSDKFSLFPQFMFHLRRSQFLQVFNNSPDETAYYRHILFSENVLESTTMIQPVLFSYSFSGPPEPVLLDTSSILPDRILLMDDYFHVLIYHGQTIAAWRKMNYHEDPQYATFKQLLEAPVGDATAILQERWPMPRYIVTEYEGSQARFLLSKVNPSLTHNNPYASEGGAPVFTDDVSLQVFMEHLKKLASSSST
;
A
#
# COMPACT_ATOMS: atom_id res chain seq x y z
N LEU A 1 -7.65 -14.13 12.39
CA LEU A 1 -6.56 -13.21 12.81
C LEU A 1 -5.62 -13.83 13.85
N ARG A 2 -6.09 -14.19 15.06
CA ARG A 2 -5.23 -14.77 16.13
C ARG A 2 -4.32 -15.92 15.70
N TRP A 3 -4.81 -16.81 14.83
CA TRP A 3 -4.01 -17.91 14.28
C TRP A 3 -2.83 -17.41 13.43
N LEU A 4 -3.05 -16.39 12.60
CA LEU A 4 -2.03 -15.79 11.74
C LEU A 4 -0.94 -15.13 12.59
N ASP A 5 -1.34 -14.32 13.58
CA ASP A 5 -0.41 -13.63 14.48
C ASP A 5 0.43 -14.64 15.29
N ARG A 6 -0.19 -15.70 15.83
CA ARG A 6 0.53 -16.76 16.56
C ARG A 6 1.52 -17.52 15.68
N THR A 7 1.15 -17.79 14.43
CA THR A 7 2.05 -18.47 13.47
C THR A 7 3.23 -17.58 13.11
N LEU A 8 2.99 -16.28 12.88
CA LEU A 8 4.06 -15.30 12.63
C LEU A 8 5.03 -15.19 13.81
N ILE A 9 4.52 -15.11 15.05
CA ILE A 9 5.34 -15.05 16.26
C ILE A 9 6.23 -16.30 16.36
N ARG A 10 5.66 -17.51 16.17
CA ARG A 10 6.44 -18.75 16.21
C ARG A 10 7.53 -18.81 15.13
N LEU A 11 7.24 -18.30 13.93
CA LEU A 11 8.21 -18.21 12.86
C LEU A 11 9.36 -17.27 13.25
N CYS A 12 9.02 -16.09 13.79
CA CYS A 12 10.01 -15.11 14.26
C CYS A 12 10.85 -15.65 15.43
N GLN A 13 10.24 -16.39 16.37
CA GLN A 13 10.96 -17.04 17.47
C GLN A 13 11.92 -18.13 16.99
N LYS A 14 11.55 -18.85 15.92
CA LYS A 14 12.33 -19.98 15.41
C LYS A 14 13.48 -19.56 14.49
N PHE A 15 13.26 -18.53 13.67
CA PHE A 15 14.19 -18.12 12.62
C PHE A 15 14.77 -16.71 12.80
N GLY A 16 14.31 -15.97 13.82
CA GLY A 16 14.87 -14.68 14.20
C GLY A 16 16.07 -14.83 15.12
N GLU A 17 17.00 -13.89 15.00
CA GLU A 17 18.13 -13.72 15.92
C GLU A 17 17.78 -12.63 16.92
N TYR A 18 17.86 -12.94 18.21
CA TYR A 18 17.59 -11.99 19.28
C TYR A 18 18.23 -12.45 20.60
N ALA A 19 18.58 -11.48 21.44
CA ALA A 19 18.83 -11.68 22.85
C ALA A 19 17.48 -11.76 23.59
N LYS A 20 17.40 -12.69 24.55
CA LYS A 20 16.20 -12.89 25.36
C LYS A 20 15.84 -11.58 26.09
N ASP A 21 14.57 -11.23 26.07
CA ASP A 21 14.00 -10.04 26.71
C ASP A 21 14.55 -8.70 26.19
N ASP A 22 15.27 -8.70 25.05
CA ASP A 22 15.72 -7.49 24.35
C ASP A 22 15.09 -7.38 22.95
N PRO A 23 13.97 -6.64 22.78
CA PRO A 23 13.31 -6.47 21.49
C PRO A 23 14.16 -5.75 20.43
N ASN A 24 15.13 -4.93 20.84
CA ASN A 24 15.95 -4.14 19.91
C ASN A 24 17.01 -4.99 19.20
N SER A 25 17.41 -6.09 19.84
CA SER A 25 18.31 -7.07 19.25
C SER A 25 17.69 -7.90 18.11
N PHE A 26 16.35 -7.88 17.98
CA PHE A 26 15.64 -8.73 17.04
C PHE A 26 15.98 -8.42 15.58
N ARG A 27 16.47 -9.43 14.87
CA ARG A 27 16.81 -9.40 13.45
C ARG A 27 16.24 -10.61 12.73
N LEU A 28 15.84 -10.41 11.48
CA LEU A 28 15.49 -11.47 10.53
C LEU A 28 16.49 -11.41 9.37
N SER A 29 16.83 -12.57 8.83
CA SER A 29 17.59 -12.63 7.59
C SER A 29 16.81 -12.05 6.41
N ASP A 30 17.50 -11.64 5.36
CA ASP A 30 16.91 -11.02 4.17
C ASP A 30 15.85 -11.91 3.49
N LYS A 31 15.96 -13.24 3.64
CA LYS A 31 14.99 -14.20 3.12
C LYS A 31 13.64 -14.15 3.85
N PHE A 32 13.61 -13.68 5.09
CA PHE A 32 12.40 -13.60 5.93
C PHE A 32 11.95 -12.18 6.24
N SER A 33 12.75 -11.16 5.91
CA SER A 33 12.52 -9.76 6.29
C SER A 33 11.18 -9.21 5.80
N LEU A 34 10.72 -9.63 4.62
CA LEU A 34 9.43 -9.22 4.04
C LEU A 34 8.23 -10.00 4.60
N PHE A 35 8.44 -11.15 5.22
CA PHE A 35 7.33 -12.01 5.66
C PHE A 35 6.43 -11.34 6.71
N PRO A 36 6.95 -10.66 7.75
CA PRO A 36 6.11 -9.87 8.67
C PRO A 36 5.30 -8.79 7.98
N GLN A 37 5.88 -8.11 6.97
CA GLN A 37 5.19 -7.08 6.20
C GLN A 37 4.01 -7.68 5.41
N PHE A 38 4.21 -8.81 4.75
CA PHE A 38 3.10 -9.52 4.08
C PHE A 38 2.00 -9.93 5.06
N MET A 39 2.35 -10.42 6.25
CA MET A 39 1.36 -10.77 7.26
C MET A 39 0.58 -9.55 7.76
N PHE A 40 1.24 -8.40 7.87
CA PHE A 40 0.61 -7.12 8.21
C PHE A 40 -0.40 -6.65 7.16
N HIS A 41 -0.10 -6.77 5.87
CA HIS A 41 -1.07 -6.42 4.84
C HIS A 41 -2.19 -7.47 4.74
N LEU A 42 -1.86 -8.77 4.79
CA LEU A 42 -2.85 -9.86 4.76
C LEU A 42 -3.90 -9.73 5.87
N ARG A 43 -3.48 -9.50 7.13
CA ARG A 43 -4.41 -9.38 8.26
C ARG A 43 -5.39 -8.21 8.17
N ARG A 44 -5.07 -7.18 7.38
CA ARG A 44 -5.91 -5.99 7.13
C ARG A 44 -6.64 -6.05 5.79
N SER A 45 -6.28 -6.98 4.92
CA SER A 45 -6.88 -7.15 3.61
C SER A 45 -8.35 -7.55 3.69
N GLN A 46 -9.08 -7.27 2.60
CA GLN A 46 -10.49 -7.65 2.42
C GLN A 46 -10.73 -9.17 2.42
N PHE A 47 -9.68 -9.98 2.29
CA PHE A 47 -9.78 -11.43 2.40
C PHE A 47 -10.13 -11.89 3.83
N LEU A 48 -9.66 -11.13 4.84
CA LEU A 48 -9.85 -11.46 6.26
C LEU A 48 -10.75 -10.45 6.98
N GLN A 49 -10.65 -9.16 6.64
CA GLN A 49 -11.48 -8.08 7.18
C GLN A 49 -12.61 -7.77 6.21
N VAL A 50 -13.77 -8.39 6.42
CA VAL A 50 -14.91 -8.32 5.50
C VAL A 50 -15.85 -7.14 5.78
N PHE A 51 -15.50 -6.26 6.71
CA PHE A 51 -16.29 -5.05 6.97
C PHE A 51 -16.36 -4.20 5.70
N ASN A 52 -17.52 -3.58 5.45
CA ASN A 52 -17.78 -2.77 4.26
C ASN A 52 -17.64 -3.53 2.91
N ASN A 53 -17.71 -4.87 2.94
CA ASN A 53 -17.84 -5.72 1.76
C ASN A 53 -19.11 -6.57 1.88
N SER A 54 -19.78 -6.81 0.76
CA SER A 54 -20.86 -7.78 0.69
C SER A 54 -20.32 -9.22 0.77
N PRO A 55 -21.17 -10.20 1.15
CA PRO A 55 -20.79 -11.62 1.10
C PRO A 55 -20.31 -12.07 -0.30
N ASP A 56 -20.95 -11.57 -1.36
CA ASP A 56 -20.63 -11.91 -2.74
C ASP A 56 -19.28 -11.32 -3.17
N GLU A 57 -18.99 -10.06 -2.83
CA GLU A 57 -17.68 -9.45 -3.07
C GLU A 57 -16.58 -10.23 -2.34
N THR A 58 -16.83 -10.61 -1.08
CA THR A 58 -15.88 -11.41 -0.30
C THR A 58 -15.62 -12.77 -0.96
N ALA A 59 -16.68 -13.44 -1.43
CA ALA A 59 -16.56 -14.70 -2.14
C ALA A 59 -15.77 -14.55 -3.45
N TYR A 60 -16.05 -13.50 -4.21
CA TYR A 60 -15.32 -13.15 -5.43
C TYR A 60 -13.83 -12.93 -5.18
N TYR A 61 -13.46 -12.05 -4.24
CA TYR A 61 -12.05 -11.77 -3.94
C TYR A 61 -11.29 -13.04 -3.51
N ARG A 62 -11.90 -13.86 -2.65
CA ARG A 62 -11.29 -15.13 -2.22
C ARG A 62 -11.17 -16.13 -3.35
N HIS A 63 -12.17 -16.22 -4.21
CA HIS A 63 -12.13 -17.11 -5.37
C HIS A 63 -10.94 -16.80 -6.26
N ILE A 64 -10.75 -15.52 -6.61
CA ILE A 64 -9.62 -15.07 -7.41
C ILE A 64 -8.27 -15.37 -6.72
N LEU A 65 -8.13 -15.04 -5.44
CA LEU A 65 -6.89 -15.31 -4.67
C LEU A 65 -6.50 -16.81 -4.69
N PHE A 66 -7.48 -17.72 -4.66
CA PHE A 66 -7.22 -19.16 -4.68
C PHE A 66 -7.00 -19.74 -6.09
N SER A 67 -7.21 -18.95 -7.14
CA SER A 67 -7.03 -19.37 -8.54
C SER A 67 -5.78 -18.79 -9.19
N GLU A 68 -5.21 -17.72 -8.62
CA GLU A 68 -4.10 -16.99 -9.21
C GLU A 68 -2.71 -17.48 -8.81
N ASN A 69 -1.71 -17.05 -9.57
CA ASN A 69 -0.31 -17.38 -9.33
C ASN A 69 0.29 -16.60 -8.13
N VAL A 70 1.53 -16.93 -7.77
CA VAL A 70 2.23 -16.31 -6.62
C VAL A 70 2.42 -14.80 -6.80
N LEU A 71 2.77 -14.34 -8.01
CA LEU A 71 3.03 -12.94 -8.29
C LEU A 71 1.75 -12.12 -8.08
N GLU A 72 0.66 -12.53 -8.73
CA GLU A 72 -0.63 -11.84 -8.62
C GLU A 72 -1.22 -11.93 -7.21
N SER A 73 -1.08 -13.08 -6.54
CA SER A 73 -1.48 -13.23 -5.13
C SER A 73 -0.70 -12.31 -4.21
N THR A 74 0.57 -12.04 -4.52
CA THR A 74 1.41 -11.12 -3.75
C THR A 74 0.91 -9.68 -3.91
N THR A 75 0.59 -9.26 -5.14
CA THR A 75 -0.02 -7.95 -5.45
C THR A 75 -1.38 -7.77 -4.77
N MET A 76 -2.20 -8.82 -4.74
CA MET A 76 -3.48 -8.83 -4.03
C MET A 76 -3.34 -8.60 -2.51
N ILE A 77 -2.31 -9.20 -1.90
CA ILE A 77 -2.07 -9.10 -0.45
C ILE A 77 -1.44 -7.75 -0.12
N GLN A 78 -0.38 -7.38 -0.83
CA GLN A 78 0.34 -6.12 -0.67
C GLN A 78 0.35 -5.39 -2.01
N PRO A 79 -0.57 -4.42 -2.19
CA PRO A 79 -0.64 -3.60 -3.39
C PRO A 79 0.68 -2.91 -3.70
N VAL A 80 0.95 -2.76 -4.99
CA VAL A 80 2.12 -2.04 -5.50
C VAL A 80 1.76 -0.57 -5.68
N LEU A 81 2.72 0.32 -5.43
CA LEU A 81 2.56 1.76 -5.56
C LEU A 81 3.76 2.33 -6.33
N PHE A 82 3.51 2.96 -7.46
CA PHE A 82 4.51 3.66 -8.26
C PHE A 82 4.31 5.17 -8.15
N SER A 83 5.42 5.91 -8.12
CA SER A 83 5.42 7.35 -8.06
C SER A 83 6.01 7.95 -9.34
N TYR A 84 5.30 8.93 -9.89
CA TYR A 84 5.67 9.68 -11.08
C TYR A 84 5.87 11.13 -10.65
N SER A 85 7.02 11.69 -10.99
CA SER A 85 7.41 13.06 -10.64
C SER A 85 8.27 13.65 -11.77
N PHE A 86 8.55 14.95 -11.70
CA PHE A 86 9.49 15.58 -12.63
C PHE A 86 10.95 15.20 -12.37
N SER A 87 11.26 14.65 -11.19
CA SER A 87 12.61 14.37 -10.72
C SER A 87 13.20 13.04 -11.20
N GLY A 88 12.51 12.28 -12.06
CA GLY A 88 13.05 11.03 -12.57
C GLY A 88 12.02 10.12 -13.23
N PRO A 89 12.45 8.90 -13.64
CA PRO A 89 11.54 7.87 -14.14
C PRO A 89 10.61 7.37 -13.02
N PRO A 90 9.54 6.63 -13.38
CA PRO A 90 8.65 6.02 -12.40
C PRO A 90 9.41 5.12 -11.42
N GLU A 91 9.20 5.33 -10.12
CA GLU A 91 9.87 4.57 -9.06
C GLU A 91 8.86 3.85 -8.15
N PRO A 92 9.15 2.61 -7.70
CA PRO A 92 8.33 1.96 -6.69
C PRO A 92 8.50 2.67 -5.34
N VAL A 93 7.39 2.99 -4.70
CA VAL A 93 7.36 3.64 -3.38
C VAL A 93 6.65 2.76 -2.36
N LEU A 94 6.91 3.03 -1.08
CA LEU A 94 6.24 2.30 0.00
C LEU A 94 4.74 2.57 -0.03
N LEU A 95 3.94 1.53 0.24
CA LEU A 95 2.48 1.63 0.39
C LEU A 95 2.14 2.27 1.75
N ASP A 96 2.47 3.54 1.89
CA ASP A 96 2.48 4.31 3.13
C ASP A 96 1.97 5.74 2.87
N THR A 97 1.35 6.34 3.90
CA THR A 97 0.88 7.73 3.86
C THR A 97 1.98 8.75 3.54
N SER A 98 3.24 8.47 3.91
CA SER A 98 4.37 9.36 3.59
C SER A 98 4.67 9.44 2.08
N SER A 99 4.21 8.46 1.29
CA SER A 99 4.39 8.44 -0.16
C SER A 99 3.36 9.31 -0.89
N ILE A 100 2.32 9.79 -0.20
CA ILE A 100 1.27 10.64 -0.77
C ILE A 100 1.71 12.10 -0.69
N LEU A 101 2.45 12.52 -1.70
CA LEU A 101 3.02 13.87 -1.81
C LEU A 101 2.23 14.74 -2.82
N PRO A 102 2.18 16.07 -2.61
CA PRO A 102 1.35 16.97 -3.43
C PRO A 102 1.85 17.14 -4.87
N ASP A 103 3.14 16.96 -5.11
CA ASP A 103 3.85 17.19 -6.37
C ASP A 103 4.06 15.93 -7.21
N ARG A 104 3.42 14.81 -6.83
CA ARG A 104 3.58 13.51 -7.50
C ARG A 104 2.24 12.93 -7.96
N ILE A 105 2.31 12.05 -8.94
CA ILE A 105 1.21 11.16 -9.33
C ILE A 105 1.53 9.76 -8.83
N LEU A 106 0.53 9.07 -8.30
CA LEU A 106 0.68 7.68 -7.85
C LEU A 106 -0.13 6.75 -8.74
N LEU A 107 0.45 5.62 -9.12
CA LEU A 107 -0.24 4.49 -9.73
C LEU A 107 -0.26 3.35 -8.70
N MET A 108 -1.45 3.01 -8.21
CA MET A 108 -1.66 1.87 -7.32
C MET A 108 -2.24 0.71 -8.12
N ASP A 109 -1.68 -0.48 -7.91
CA ASP A 109 -2.22 -1.74 -8.39
C ASP A 109 -2.47 -2.68 -7.20
N ASP A 110 -3.74 -2.98 -6.90
CA ASP A 110 -4.16 -3.95 -5.88
C ASP A 110 -4.75 -5.24 -6.47
N TYR A 111 -4.41 -5.54 -7.72
CA TYR A 111 -4.97 -6.58 -8.57
C TYR A 111 -6.40 -6.30 -9.04
N PHE A 112 -7.31 -5.90 -8.14
CA PHE A 112 -8.73 -5.69 -8.45
C PHE A 112 -9.02 -4.28 -8.97
N HIS A 113 -8.15 -3.32 -8.65
CA HIS A 113 -8.22 -1.92 -9.02
C HIS A 113 -6.86 -1.46 -9.54
N VAL A 114 -6.91 -0.68 -10.61
CA VAL A 114 -5.78 0.10 -11.10
C VAL A 114 -6.16 1.57 -10.90
N LEU A 115 -5.48 2.24 -9.97
CA LEU A 115 -5.86 3.57 -9.49
C LEU A 115 -4.75 4.59 -9.76
N ILE A 116 -5.09 5.67 -10.45
CA ILE A 116 -4.23 6.84 -10.62
C ILE A 116 -4.70 7.94 -9.65
N TYR A 117 -3.79 8.39 -8.79
CA TYR A 117 -4.01 9.48 -7.84
C TYR A 117 -3.12 10.67 -8.20
N HIS A 118 -3.74 11.84 -8.41
CA HIS A 118 -3.01 13.10 -8.61
C HIS A 118 -2.85 13.83 -7.28
N GLY A 119 -1.61 14.13 -6.89
CA GLY A 119 -1.32 14.99 -5.75
C GLY A 119 -1.89 16.40 -5.89
N GLN A 120 -2.00 17.13 -4.78
CA GLN A 120 -2.66 18.43 -4.71
C GLN A 120 -2.17 19.43 -5.78
N THR A 121 -0.86 19.59 -5.92
CA THR A 121 -0.24 20.52 -6.87
C THR A 121 -0.47 20.07 -8.31
N ILE A 122 -0.32 18.76 -8.57
CA ILE A 122 -0.58 18.19 -9.89
C ILE A 122 -2.05 18.36 -10.31
N ALA A 123 -2.98 18.10 -9.39
CA ALA A 123 -4.40 18.29 -9.63
C ALA A 123 -4.74 19.75 -9.91
N ALA A 124 -4.13 20.70 -9.19
CA ALA A 124 -4.29 22.12 -9.44
C ALA A 124 -3.78 22.53 -10.83
N TRP A 125 -2.58 22.10 -11.24
CA TRP A 125 -2.04 22.37 -12.57
C TRP A 125 -2.86 21.74 -13.69
N ARG A 126 -3.42 20.54 -13.46
CA ARG A 126 -4.33 19.89 -14.40
C ARG A 126 -5.60 20.72 -14.59
N LYS A 127 -6.21 21.22 -13.51
CA LYS A 127 -7.41 22.09 -13.56
C LYS A 127 -7.17 23.43 -14.24
N MET A 128 -5.94 23.96 -14.18
CA MET A 128 -5.53 25.16 -14.90
C MET A 128 -5.18 24.92 -16.38
N ASN A 129 -5.35 23.69 -16.88
CA ASN A 129 -5.05 23.31 -18.26
C ASN A 129 -3.61 23.56 -18.72
N TYR A 130 -2.62 23.51 -17.80
CA TYR A 130 -1.21 23.68 -18.18
C TYR A 130 -0.72 22.63 -19.17
N HIS A 131 -1.30 21.44 -19.16
CA HIS A 131 -0.96 20.35 -20.09
C HIS A 131 -1.35 20.63 -21.56
N GLU A 132 -2.19 21.63 -21.82
CA GLU A 132 -2.57 22.04 -23.18
C GLU A 132 -1.62 23.10 -23.75
N ASP A 133 -0.85 23.77 -22.89
CA ASP A 133 0.14 24.76 -23.33
C ASP A 133 1.41 24.04 -23.81
N PRO A 134 1.87 24.28 -25.05
CA PRO A 134 3.11 23.71 -25.56
C PRO A 134 4.35 23.99 -24.69
N GLN A 135 4.35 25.06 -23.89
CA GLN A 135 5.45 25.37 -22.96
C GLN A 135 5.58 24.34 -21.84
N TYR A 136 4.49 23.68 -21.46
CA TYR A 136 4.48 22.64 -20.41
C TYR A 136 4.25 21.23 -20.98
N ALA A 137 4.81 20.95 -22.17
CA ALA A 137 4.73 19.62 -22.79
C ALA A 137 5.23 18.49 -21.86
N THR A 138 6.19 18.77 -20.98
CA THR A 138 6.68 17.82 -19.96
C THR A 138 5.60 17.45 -18.94
N PHE A 139 4.71 18.39 -18.59
CA PHE A 139 3.59 18.11 -17.70
C PHE A 139 2.55 17.21 -18.36
N LYS A 140 2.31 17.40 -19.66
CA LYS A 140 1.46 16.48 -20.44
C LYS A 140 2.02 15.06 -20.45
N GLN A 141 3.32 14.91 -20.70
CA GLN A 141 4.00 13.61 -20.64
C GLN A 141 3.89 12.97 -19.26
N LEU A 142 4.03 13.75 -18.19
CA LEU A 142 3.87 13.27 -16.81
C LEU A 142 2.46 12.73 -16.54
N LEU A 143 1.41 13.37 -17.07
CA LEU A 143 0.02 12.90 -16.94
C LEU A 143 -0.25 11.63 -17.76
N GLU A 144 0.38 11.49 -18.93
CA GLU A 144 0.17 10.36 -19.84
C GLU A 144 0.93 9.09 -19.40
N ALA A 145 2.10 9.23 -18.78
CA ALA A 145 2.93 8.11 -18.33
C ALA A 145 2.18 7.06 -17.47
N PRO A 146 1.52 7.41 -16.34
CA PRO A 146 0.79 6.44 -15.54
C PRO A 146 -0.44 5.85 -16.27
N VAL A 147 -0.99 6.55 -17.26
CA VAL A 147 -2.11 6.04 -18.08
C VAL A 147 -1.62 4.95 -19.03
N GLY A 148 -0.42 5.11 -19.61
CA GLY A 148 0.23 4.08 -20.43
C GLY A 148 0.47 2.80 -19.63
N ASP A 149 1.08 2.92 -18.46
CA ASP A 149 1.37 1.78 -17.58
C ASP A 149 0.08 1.11 -17.07
N ALA A 150 -0.92 1.90 -16.67
CA ALA A 150 -2.23 1.37 -16.30
C ALA A 150 -2.88 0.59 -17.46
N THR A 151 -2.81 1.11 -18.68
CA THR A 151 -3.40 0.46 -19.87
C THR A 151 -2.75 -0.89 -20.15
N ALA A 152 -1.43 -1.01 -19.99
CA ALA A 152 -0.74 -2.29 -20.13
C ALA A 152 -1.29 -3.33 -19.13
N ILE A 153 -1.46 -2.95 -17.85
CA ILE A 153 -2.03 -3.83 -16.83
C ILE A 153 -3.46 -4.26 -17.20
N LEU A 154 -4.29 -3.32 -17.68
CA LEU A 154 -5.68 -3.59 -18.07
C LEU A 154 -5.80 -4.56 -19.25
N GLN A 155 -4.83 -4.60 -20.16
CA GLN A 155 -4.85 -5.45 -21.34
C GLN A 155 -4.44 -6.89 -21.05
N GLU A 156 -3.55 -7.10 -20.08
CA GLU A 156 -3.02 -8.43 -19.76
C GLU A 156 -3.82 -9.15 -18.66
N ARG A 157 -4.39 -8.41 -17.71
CA ARG A 157 -4.98 -9.01 -16.50
C ARG A 157 -6.40 -9.53 -16.71
N TRP A 158 -6.65 -10.73 -16.18
CA TRP A 158 -7.97 -11.33 -16.07
C TRP A 158 -8.30 -11.70 -14.62
N PRO A 159 -9.50 -11.36 -14.09
CA PRO A 159 -10.50 -10.49 -14.68
C PRO A 159 -9.99 -9.05 -14.82
N MET A 160 -10.57 -8.30 -15.76
CA MET A 160 -10.19 -6.90 -15.98
C MET A 160 -10.42 -6.11 -14.69
N PRO A 161 -9.39 -5.43 -14.15
CA PRO A 161 -9.54 -4.68 -12.91
C PRO A 161 -10.29 -3.38 -13.16
N ARG A 162 -10.89 -2.85 -12.09
CA ARG A 162 -11.59 -1.57 -12.14
C ARG A 162 -10.58 -0.43 -12.25
N TYR A 163 -10.65 0.31 -13.35
CA TYR A 163 -9.84 1.50 -13.55
C TYR A 163 -10.42 2.70 -12.81
N ILE A 164 -9.60 3.38 -12.00
CA ILE A 164 -10.00 4.53 -11.17
C ILE A 164 -9.01 5.68 -11.41
N VAL A 165 -9.54 6.86 -11.69
CA VAL A 165 -8.75 8.09 -11.73
C VAL A 165 -9.30 9.04 -10.67
N THR A 166 -8.42 9.52 -9.80
CA THR A 166 -8.80 10.42 -8.71
C THR A 166 -7.67 11.40 -8.41
N GLU A 167 -7.90 12.27 -7.44
CA GLU A 167 -7.04 13.38 -7.09
C GLU A 167 -7.15 13.68 -5.59
N TYR A 168 -6.31 14.59 -5.10
CA TYR A 168 -6.42 15.15 -3.76
C TYR A 168 -7.86 15.62 -3.46
N GLU A 169 -8.39 15.23 -2.29
CA GLU A 169 -9.79 15.43 -1.87
C GLU A 169 -10.88 14.78 -2.75
N GLY A 170 -10.51 13.97 -3.75
CA GLY A 170 -11.44 13.21 -4.57
C GLY A 170 -12.12 12.08 -3.78
N SER A 171 -13.43 11.86 -4.01
CA SER A 171 -14.20 10.83 -3.30
C SER A 171 -13.68 9.41 -3.49
N GLN A 172 -13.08 9.11 -4.66
CA GLN A 172 -12.50 7.82 -4.98
C GLN A 172 -11.09 7.64 -4.40
N ALA A 173 -10.45 8.69 -3.86
CA ALA A 173 -9.13 8.58 -3.22
C ALA A 173 -9.14 7.64 -1.99
N ARG A 174 -10.33 7.40 -1.41
CA ARG A 174 -10.53 6.40 -0.34
C ARG A 174 -10.06 4.99 -0.70
N PHE A 175 -10.07 4.62 -1.99
CA PHE A 175 -9.55 3.33 -2.44
C PHE A 175 -8.05 3.21 -2.21
N LEU A 176 -7.29 4.30 -2.40
CA LEU A 176 -5.87 4.36 -2.04
C LEU A 176 -5.69 4.45 -0.52
N LEU A 177 -6.39 5.36 0.14
CA LEU A 177 -6.21 5.66 1.57
C LEU A 177 -6.54 4.46 2.48
N SER A 178 -7.44 3.56 2.06
CA SER A 178 -7.76 2.33 2.81
C SER A 178 -6.71 1.22 2.69
N LYS A 179 -5.80 1.31 1.72
CA LYS A 179 -4.76 0.30 1.47
C LYS A 179 -3.40 0.70 2.06
N VAL A 180 -3.13 2.00 2.18
CA VAL A 180 -1.86 2.50 2.71
C VAL A 180 -1.67 2.20 4.20
N ASN A 181 -0.42 2.07 4.61
CA ASN A 181 -0.04 2.04 6.01
C ASN A 181 -0.24 3.43 6.64
N PRO A 182 -1.03 3.56 7.73
CA PRO A 182 -1.25 4.83 8.42
C PRO A 182 -0.06 5.16 9.33
N SER A 183 1.09 5.55 8.75
CA SER A 183 2.25 6.02 9.52
C SER A 183 2.01 7.43 10.07
N LEU A 184 1.27 8.26 9.33
CA LEU A 184 0.83 9.59 9.72
C LEU A 184 -0.67 9.53 10.05
N THR A 185 -0.99 9.60 11.33
CA THR A 185 -2.38 9.63 11.82
C THR A 185 -2.70 10.95 12.49
N HIS A 186 -3.98 11.28 12.57
CA HIS A 186 -4.50 12.46 13.27
C HIS A 186 -4.11 12.54 14.76
N ASN A 187 -3.73 11.41 15.36
CA ASN A 187 -3.29 11.33 16.76
C ASN A 187 -1.80 11.66 16.96
N ASN A 188 -1.01 11.80 15.88
CA ASN A 188 0.40 12.10 15.97
C ASN A 188 0.63 13.62 15.76
N PRO A 189 1.18 14.38 16.74
CA PRO A 189 1.36 15.83 16.62
C PRO A 189 2.31 16.26 15.48
N TYR A 190 3.11 15.34 14.94
CA TYR A 190 3.99 15.56 13.78
C TYR A 190 3.34 15.27 12.42
N ALA A 191 2.05 14.93 12.38
CA ALA A 191 1.34 14.64 11.12
C ALA A 191 1.19 15.86 10.19
N SER A 192 1.52 17.07 10.66
CA SER A 192 1.41 18.29 9.85
C SER A 192 2.56 18.52 8.87
N GLU A 193 3.67 17.77 8.94
CA GLU A 193 4.91 18.14 8.22
C GLU A 193 5.25 17.31 6.96
N GLY A 194 4.42 16.39 6.46
CA GLY A 194 4.89 15.65 5.27
C GLY A 194 3.98 14.66 4.54
N GLY A 195 2.67 14.59 4.79
CA GLY A 195 1.82 13.68 4.03
C GLY A 195 0.34 13.83 4.34
N ALA A 196 -0.50 13.05 3.65
CA ALA A 196 -1.94 13.03 3.88
C ALA A 196 -2.27 12.16 5.13
N PRO A 197 -2.68 12.75 6.27
CA PRO A 197 -3.00 11.97 7.46
C PRO A 197 -4.21 11.08 7.18
N VAL A 198 -4.12 9.80 7.53
CA VAL A 198 -5.25 8.87 7.43
C VAL A 198 -6.01 8.85 8.76
N PHE A 199 -7.32 9.06 8.66
CA PHE A 199 -8.23 8.98 9.80
C PHE A 199 -8.60 7.52 10.06
N THR A 200 -7.75 6.82 10.81
CA THR A 200 -7.99 5.44 11.26
C THR A 200 -7.38 5.21 12.64
N ASP A 201 -7.99 4.30 13.39
CA ASP A 201 -7.44 3.72 14.63
C ASP A 201 -6.63 2.44 14.35
N ASP A 202 -6.44 2.08 13.08
CA ASP A 202 -5.64 0.93 12.69
C ASP A 202 -4.18 1.10 13.10
N VAL A 203 -3.59 -0.01 13.52
CA VAL A 203 -2.18 -0.09 13.93
C VAL A 203 -1.28 0.08 12.69
N SER A 204 -0.28 0.96 12.80
CA SER A 204 0.73 1.13 11.75
C SER A 204 1.70 -0.06 11.69
N LEU A 205 2.37 -0.24 10.56
CA LEU A 205 3.37 -1.29 10.39
C LEU A 205 4.48 -1.19 11.44
N GLN A 206 4.89 0.03 11.82
CA GLN A 206 5.91 0.24 12.84
C GLN A 206 5.47 -0.33 14.19
N VAL A 207 4.28 0.07 14.68
CA VAL A 207 3.75 -0.42 15.96
C VAL A 207 3.51 -1.92 15.92
N PHE A 208 3.05 -2.45 14.79
CA PHE A 208 2.92 -3.90 14.58
C PHE A 208 4.26 -4.62 14.72
N MET A 209 5.33 -4.08 14.10
CA MET A 209 6.67 -4.65 14.17
C MET A 209 7.27 -4.55 15.58
N GLU A 210 7.06 -3.45 16.30
CA GLU A 210 7.50 -3.29 17.70
C GLU A 210 6.83 -4.34 18.60
N HIS A 211 5.52 -4.55 18.45
CA HIS A 211 4.80 -5.59 19.18
C HIS A 211 5.28 -6.99 18.81
N LEU A 212 5.51 -7.26 17.53
CA LEU A 212 6.04 -8.54 17.05
C LEU A 212 7.42 -8.84 17.66
N LYS A 213 8.34 -7.86 17.62
CA LYS A 213 9.68 -7.98 18.20
C LYS A 213 9.61 -8.29 19.69
N LYS A 214 8.77 -7.56 20.43
CA LYS A 214 8.57 -7.77 21.87
C LYS A 214 8.07 -9.17 22.18
N LEU A 215 7.09 -9.67 21.44
CA LEU A 215 6.53 -11.01 21.65
C LEU A 215 7.49 -12.12 21.20
N ALA A 216 8.29 -11.88 20.17
CA ALA A 216 9.31 -12.82 19.72
C ALA A 216 10.45 -12.94 20.76
N SER A 217 10.90 -11.82 21.34
CA SER A 217 12.00 -11.81 22.31
C SER A 217 11.61 -12.20 23.74
N SER A 218 10.32 -12.14 24.12
CA SER A 218 9.86 -12.28 25.51
C SER A 218 9.76 -13.71 26.07
N SER A 219 10.02 -14.76 25.27
CA SER A 219 10.30 -16.16 25.68
C SER A 219 9.62 -17.19 24.79
N SER A 220 10.38 -18.26 24.53
CA SER A 220 9.89 -19.60 24.23
C SER A 220 9.96 -20.42 25.53
N THR A 221 8.81 -20.78 26.09
CA THR A 221 8.63 -22.03 26.85
C THR A 221 7.62 -22.86 26.09
#